data_AF-A0A2V6AZI9-F1
#
_entry.id   AF-A0A2V6AZI9-F1
#
_cell.length_a   1.000
_cell.length_b   1.000
_cell.length_c   1.000
_cell.angle_alpha   90.00
_cell.angle_beta   90.00
_cell.angle_gamma   90.00
#
_symmetry.space_group_name_H-M   'P 1'
#
loop_
_entity.id
_entity.type
_entity.pdbx_description
1 polymer ?
#
loop_
_entity_poly.entity_id
_entity_poly.type
_entity_poly.pdbx_seq_one_letter_code
_entity_poly.pdbx_strand_id
1 'polypeptide(L)'
;MSKKLFAYLMLPLLLLFCNSSQNSVAGSKQKSPDVQSGTLEKMIVASGSVAMDVDLNRLNGINSATAKRETLRFAVAANSFFTVLVFNNVLRGPEQGSLALIPQNSATLPAAFSADRPTLAGSLEKSPSERRCSRSRSHTL
;
A
#
# COMPACT_ATOMS: atom_id res chain seq x y z
N MET A 1 43.36 -44.65 -10.49
CA MET A 1 43.45 -43.92 -11.78
C MET A 1 42.23 -43.01 -12.06
N SER A 2 41.47 -42.55 -11.05
CA SER A 2 40.21 -41.79 -11.24
C SER A 2 40.35 -40.26 -11.13
N LYS A 3 41.41 -39.76 -10.48
CA LYS A 3 41.60 -38.32 -10.25
C LYS A 3 41.91 -37.51 -11.52
N LYS A 4 42.57 -38.13 -12.50
CA LYS A 4 42.90 -37.49 -13.77
C LYS A 4 41.64 -37.30 -14.64
N LEU A 5 40.71 -38.26 -14.61
CA LEU A 5 39.43 -38.19 -15.33
C LEU A 5 38.53 -37.06 -14.84
N PHE A 6 38.54 -36.78 -13.53
CA PHE A 6 37.72 -35.71 -12.96
C PHE A 6 38.19 -34.31 -13.41
N ALA A 7 39.50 -34.12 -13.56
CA ALA A 7 40.07 -32.87 -14.05
C ALA A 7 39.74 -32.60 -15.53
N TYR A 8 39.80 -33.65 -16.37
CA TYR A 8 39.43 -33.53 -17.79
C TYR A 8 37.94 -33.25 -18.02
N LEU A 9 37.07 -33.68 -17.11
CA LEU A 9 35.63 -33.40 -17.18
C LEU A 9 35.27 -32.01 -16.64
N MET A 10 35.93 -31.55 -15.58
CA MET A 10 35.61 -30.27 -14.94
C MET A 10 36.25 -29.07 -15.64
N LEU A 11 37.41 -29.23 -16.28
CA LEU A 11 38.12 -28.15 -16.96
C LEU A 11 37.35 -27.51 -18.14
N PRO A 12 36.75 -28.29 -19.09
CA PRO A 12 35.95 -27.69 -20.16
C PRO A 12 34.65 -27.07 -19.64
N LEU A 13 34.09 -27.59 -18.53
CA LEU A 13 32.89 -27.04 -17.92
C LEU A 13 33.16 -25.68 -17.28
N LEU A 14 34.30 -25.50 -16.63
CA LEU A 14 34.71 -24.21 -16.05
C LEU A 14 34.99 -23.14 -17.13
N LEU A 15 35.55 -23.54 -18.26
CA LEU A 15 35.78 -22.66 -19.41
C LEU A 15 34.47 -22.20 -20.07
N LEU A 16 33.40 -23.00 -20.01
CA LEU A 16 32.08 -22.63 -20.53
C LEU A 16 31.42 -21.53 -19.68
N PHE A 17 31.57 -21.57 -18.35
CA PHE A 17 31.04 -20.53 -17.45
C PHE A 17 31.86 -19.23 -17.44
N CYS A 18 33.14 -19.27 -17.82
CA CYS A 18 34.01 -18.08 -17.87
C CYS A 18 33.81 -17.19 -19.12
N ASN A 19 33.06 -17.63 -20.15
CA ASN A 19 32.89 -16.89 -21.40
C ASN A 19 31.63 -16.02 -21.46
N SER A 20 31.22 -15.39 -20.35
CA SER A 20 30.20 -14.33 -20.39
C SER A 20 30.83 -12.95 -20.15
N SER A 21 31.67 -12.53 -21.10
CA SER A 21 32.14 -11.14 -21.17
C SER A 21 31.81 -10.54 -22.53
N GLN A 22 31.03 -9.46 -22.47
CA GLN A 22 30.84 -8.43 -23.49
C GLN A 22 30.02 -8.78 -24.75
N ASN A 23 28.74 -8.39 -24.69
CA ASN A 23 28.21 -7.54 -25.75
C ASN A 23 27.71 -6.23 -25.12
N SER A 24 28.62 -5.29 -24.87
CA SER A 24 28.26 -3.91 -24.54
C SER A 24 28.12 -3.15 -25.86
N VAL A 25 26.90 -3.11 -26.38
CA VAL A 25 26.57 -2.21 -27.48
C VAL A 25 26.49 -0.80 -26.92
N ALA A 26 27.35 0.06 -27.46
CA ALA A 26 27.39 1.47 -27.20
C ALA A 26 26.08 2.17 -27.59
N GLY A 27 25.69 3.16 -26.78
CA GLY A 27 25.04 4.37 -27.27
C GLY A 27 23.52 4.37 -27.30
N SER A 28 22.92 4.69 -26.15
CA SER A 28 22.10 5.91 -26.13
C SER A 28 22.39 6.67 -24.85
N LYS A 29 23.10 7.80 -24.97
CA LYS A 29 23.00 8.87 -23.96
C LYS A 29 21.59 9.46 -24.07
N GLN A 30 20.57 8.70 -23.70
CA GLN A 30 19.34 9.32 -23.25
C GLN A 30 19.64 9.78 -21.83
N LYS A 31 19.70 11.10 -21.65
CA LYS A 31 19.52 11.71 -20.35
C LYS A 31 18.14 11.26 -19.87
N SER A 32 18.09 10.13 -19.17
CA SER A 32 16.89 9.76 -18.42
C SER A 32 16.57 10.96 -17.53
N PRO A 33 15.31 11.45 -17.52
CA PRO A 33 14.91 12.27 -16.39
C PRO A 33 15.24 11.42 -15.17
N ASP A 34 15.97 12.01 -14.22
CA ASP A 34 16.36 11.39 -12.96
C ASP A 34 15.27 10.41 -12.53
N VAL A 35 15.47 9.10 -12.75
CA VAL A 35 14.39 8.11 -12.60
C VAL A 35 14.24 7.96 -11.12
N GLN A 36 13.37 8.78 -10.60
CA GLN A 36 13.05 8.87 -9.20
C GLN A 36 12.31 7.56 -8.87
N SER A 37 13.07 6.52 -8.53
CA SER A 37 12.59 5.14 -8.27
C SER A 37 12.24 4.93 -6.80
N GLY A 38 11.02 4.46 -6.53
CA GLY A 38 10.52 4.16 -5.19
C GLY A 38 10.16 2.69 -5.05
N THR A 39 10.19 2.18 -3.82
CA THR A 39 9.75 0.83 -3.49
C THR A 39 8.32 0.89 -2.94
N LEU A 40 7.44 0.06 -3.50
CA LEU A 40 6.14 -0.20 -2.89
C LEU A 40 6.28 -1.37 -1.93
N GLU A 41 6.04 -1.11 -0.64
CA GLU A 41 6.11 -2.13 0.41
C GLU A 41 4.70 -2.54 0.85
N LYS A 42 4.49 -3.83 1.12
CA LYS A 42 3.20 -4.38 1.54
C LYS A 42 3.29 -4.86 2.97
N MET A 43 2.50 -4.29 3.87
CA MET A 43 2.36 -4.76 5.24
C MET A 43 1.11 -5.63 5.39
N ILE A 44 1.29 -6.86 5.86
CA ILE A 44 0.21 -7.80 6.15
C ILE A 44 -0.21 -7.65 7.61
N VAL A 45 -1.51 -7.42 7.84
CA VAL A 45 -2.08 -7.31 9.18
C VAL A 45 -2.38 -8.72 9.70
N ALA A 46 -1.64 -9.14 10.73
CA ALA A 46 -1.85 -10.43 11.38
C ALA A 46 -3.13 -10.45 12.24
N SER A 47 -3.40 -9.35 12.94
CA SER A 47 -4.62 -9.13 13.72
C SER A 47 -4.84 -7.62 13.92
N GLY A 48 -6.08 -7.23 14.20
CA GLY A 48 -6.43 -5.84 14.45
C GLY A 48 -7.89 -5.67 14.83
N SER A 49 -8.23 -4.50 15.39
CA SER A 49 -9.60 -4.11 15.69
C SER A 49 -9.87 -2.71 15.12
N VAL A 50 -11.04 -2.56 14.52
CA VAL A 50 -11.55 -1.29 13.97
C VAL A 50 -12.83 -0.93 14.71
N ALA A 51 -12.92 0.31 15.17
CA ALA A 51 -14.15 0.88 15.71
C ALA A 51 -14.58 2.05 14.82
N MET A 52 -15.86 2.13 14.49
CA MET A 52 -16.44 3.20 13.67
C MET A 52 -17.71 3.71 14.32
N ASP A 53 -17.80 5.02 14.54
CA ASP A 53 -19.04 5.64 14.98
C ASP A 53 -19.91 5.97 13.77
N VAL A 54 -21.07 5.32 13.67
CA VAL A 54 -21.97 5.43 12.53
C VAL A 54 -23.35 5.89 12.99
N ASP A 55 -23.96 6.80 12.24
CA ASP A 55 -25.36 7.13 12.41
C ASP A 55 -26.23 6.03 11.79
N LEU A 56 -26.79 5.15 12.61
CA LEU A 56 -27.61 4.03 12.17
C LEU A 56 -28.90 4.48 11.49
N ASN A 57 -29.42 5.66 11.81
CA ASN A 57 -30.63 6.15 11.13
C ASN A 57 -30.29 6.42 9.66
N ARG A 58 -29.19 7.11 9.40
CA ARG A 58 -28.70 7.37 8.03
C ARG A 58 -28.31 6.09 7.30
N LEU A 59 -27.63 5.17 8.00
CA LEU A 59 -27.20 3.89 7.42
C LEU A 59 -28.39 3.01 7.01
N ASN A 60 -29.48 3.04 7.78
CA ASN A 60 -30.71 2.30 7.49
C ASN A 60 -31.70 3.07 6.59
N GLY A 61 -31.33 4.25 6.09
CA GLY A 61 -32.21 5.08 5.25
C GLY A 61 -33.40 5.70 5.99
N ILE A 62 -33.34 5.79 7.33
CA ILE A 62 -34.36 6.39 8.17
C ILE A 62 -34.14 7.91 8.23
N ASN A 63 -35.10 8.66 7.71
CA ASN A 63 -35.10 10.12 7.77
C ASN A 63 -35.52 10.61 9.16
N SER A 64 -34.54 10.76 10.07
CA SER A 64 -34.73 11.29 11.42
C SER A 64 -33.89 12.55 11.62
N ALA A 65 -34.45 13.55 12.28
CA ALA A 65 -33.73 14.76 12.68
C ALA A 65 -32.70 14.49 13.80
N THR A 66 -32.88 13.40 14.54
CA THR A 66 -31.98 12.98 15.61
C THR A 66 -31.07 11.86 15.11
N ALA A 67 -29.76 12.10 15.13
CA ALA A 67 -28.75 11.09 14.80
C ALA A 67 -28.74 9.96 15.83
N LYS A 68 -28.78 8.71 15.37
CA LYS A 68 -28.59 7.53 16.24
C LYS A 68 -27.17 7.02 16.05
N ARG A 69 -26.22 7.62 16.77
CA ARG A 69 -24.81 7.21 16.73
C ARG A 69 -24.59 5.92 17.50
N GLU A 70 -24.00 4.94 16.84
CA GLU A 70 -23.57 3.68 17.44
C GLU A 70 -22.14 3.37 17.03
N THR A 71 -21.37 2.82 17.96
CA THR A 71 -20.01 2.37 17.68
C THR A 71 -20.04 0.94 17.15
N LEU A 72 -19.76 0.77 15.87
CA LEU A 72 -19.58 -0.52 15.22
C LEU A 72 -18.17 -1.02 15.44
N ARG A 73 -18.03 -2.31 15.78
CA ARG A 73 -16.73 -2.92 16.05
C ARG A 73 -16.48 -4.06 15.07
N PHE A 74 -15.27 -4.10 14.55
CA PHE A 74 -14.83 -5.13 13.62
C PHE A 74 -13.48 -5.68 14.07
N ALA A 75 -13.26 -6.97 13.87
CA ALA A 75 -11.92 -7.52 13.81
C ALA A 75 -11.41 -7.46 12.37
N VAL A 76 -10.10 -7.28 12.22
CA VAL A 76 -9.43 -7.39 10.93
C VAL A 76 -9.17 -8.87 10.66
N ALA A 77 -9.64 -9.35 9.52
CA ALA A 77 -9.41 -10.73 9.10
C ALA A 77 -7.96 -10.95 8.66
N ALA A 78 -7.51 -12.20 8.74
CA ALA A 78 -6.23 -12.62 8.16
C ALA A 78 -6.14 -12.27 6.66
N ASN A 79 -4.91 -12.07 6.18
CA ASN A 79 -4.57 -11.64 4.82
C ASN A 79 -5.03 -10.22 4.44
N SER A 80 -5.48 -9.43 5.41
CA SER A 80 -5.65 -7.99 5.24
C SER A 80 -4.29 -7.32 5.11
N PHE A 81 -4.18 -6.25 4.32
CA PHE A 81 -2.92 -5.57 4.07
C PHE A 81 -3.10 -4.10 3.76
N PHE A 82 -2.05 -3.33 4.02
CA PHE A 82 -1.89 -1.98 3.49
C PHE A 82 -0.57 -1.90 2.73
N THR A 83 -0.52 -1.04 1.73
CA THR A 83 0.71 -0.75 1.00
C THR A 83 1.23 0.61 1.44
N VAL A 84 2.54 0.81 1.42
CA VAL A 84 3.18 2.10 1.70
C VAL A 84 4.21 2.37 0.61
N LEU A 85 4.29 3.64 0.19
CA LEU A 85 5.31 4.07 -0.77
C LEU A 85 6.55 4.55 -0.02
N VAL A 86 7.69 3.92 -0.29
CA VAL A 86 8.99 4.31 0.24
C VAL A 86 9.82 4.92 -0.88
N PHE A 87 10.23 6.18 -0.69
CA PHE A 87 10.93 6.94 -1.72
C PHE A 87 12.15 7.64 -1.13
N ASN A 88 13.35 7.35 -1.65
CA ASN A 88 14.63 7.80 -1.07
C ASN A 88 14.76 7.49 0.42
N ASN A 89 14.44 6.25 0.83
CA ASN A 89 14.46 5.80 2.23
C ASN A 89 13.52 6.58 3.17
N VAL A 90 12.54 7.30 2.63
CA VAL A 90 11.52 8.03 3.39
C VAL A 90 10.14 7.46 3.09
N LEU A 91 9.36 7.17 4.15
CA LEU A 91 7.96 6.79 4.03
C LEU A 91 7.14 7.98 3.50
N ARG A 92 6.58 7.84 2.30
CA ARG A 92 5.80 8.90 1.63
C ARG A 92 4.30 8.84 1.90
N GLY A 93 3.82 7.71 2.38
CA GLY A 93 2.45 7.54 2.83
C GLY A 93 1.90 6.15 2.58
N PRO A 94 0.67 5.88 3.07
CA PRO A 94 -0.08 4.70 2.71
C PRO A 94 -0.60 4.83 1.28
N GLU A 95 -0.53 3.72 0.56
CA GLU A 95 -1.10 3.49 -0.76
C GLU A 95 -2.32 2.57 -0.65
N GLN A 96 -2.97 2.27 -1.78
CA GLN A 96 -4.17 1.44 -1.80
C GLN A 96 -3.94 0.06 -1.16
N GLY A 97 -4.74 -0.25 -0.14
CA GLY A 97 -4.73 -1.50 0.59
C GLY A 97 -6.09 -2.20 0.59
N SER A 98 -6.15 -3.36 1.24
CA SER A 98 -7.39 -4.12 1.44
C SER A 98 -7.48 -4.60 2.88
N LEU A 99 -8.48 -4.12 3.61
CA LEU A 99 -8.79 -4.57 4.96
C LEU A 99 -10.11 -5.32 4.93
N ALA A 100 -10.06 -6.63 5.14
CA ALA A 100 -11.27 -7.43 5.30
C ALA A 100 -11.72 -7.37 6.75
N LEU A 101 -12.95 -6.94 6.97
CA LEU A 101 -13.52 -6.75 8.31
C LEU A 101 -14.44 -7.91 8.70
N ILE A 102 -14.48 -8.23 9.99
CA ILE A 102 -15.36 -9.23 10.60
C ILE A 102 -16.18 -8.51 11.67
N PRO A 103 -17.51 -8.37 11.52
CA PRO A 103 -18.36 -7.72 12.52
C PRO A 103 -18.23 -8.39 13.89
N GLN A 104 -18.13 -7.59 14.95
CA GLN A 104 -18.01 -8.06 16.34
C GLN A 104 -19.23 -7.71 17.19
N ASN A 105 -20.09 -6.80 16.75
CA ASN A 105 -21.33 -6.46 17.44
C ASN A 105 -22.57 -6.67 16.57
N SER A 106 -23.64 -7.18 17.21
CA SER A 106 -24.93 -7.50 16.58
C SER A 106 -25.82 -6.27 16.39
N ALA A 107 -25.24 -5.10 16.10
CA ALA A 107 -26.05 -3.96 15.67
C ALA A 107 -26.83 -4.39 14.42
N THR A 108 -28.07 -3.92 14.26
CA THR A 108 -28.87 -4.17 13.05
C THR A 108 -28.25 -3.43 11.89
N LEU A 109 -27.17 -4.01 11.35
CA LEU A 109 -26.47 -3.54 10.18
C LEU A 109 -27.31 -3.88 8.95
N PRO A 110 -27.37 -3.00 7.94
CA PRO A 110 -27.99 -3.34 6.67
C PRO A 110 -27.39 -4.65 6.15
N ALA A 111 -28.21 -5.46 5.47
CA ALA A 111 -27.82 -6.78 4.98
C ALA A 111 -26.50 -6.76 4.17
N ALA A 112 -26.20 -5.66 3.47
CA ALA A 112 -24.95 -5.45 2.75
C ALA A 112 -23.67 -5.58 3.61
N PHE A 113 -23.73 -5.30 4.91
CA PHE A 113 -22.60 -5.45 5.84
C PHE A 113 -22.62 -6.77 6.62
N SER A 114 -23.76 -7.45 6.64
CA SER A 114 -23.97 -8.71 7.36
C SER A 114 -23.73 -9.93 6.47
N ALA A 115 -23.93 -9.80 5.15
CA ALA A 115 -23.85 -10.89 4.19
C ALA A 115 -22.46 -11.06 3.55
N ASP A 116 -21.65 -9.99 3.49
CA ASP A 116 -20.32 -10.02 2.89
C ASP A 116 -19.28 -9.43 3.84
N ARG A 117 -18.08 -10.04 3.93
CA ARG A 117 -16.92 -9.48 4.66
C ARG A 117 -16.64 -8.09 4.10
N PRO A 118 -17.00 -6.99 4.80
CA PRO A 118 -16.83 -5.67 4.25
C PRO A 118 -15.34 -5.43 4.04
N THR A 119 -14.95 -5.20 2.79
CA THR A 119 -13.57 -4.91 2.45
C THR A 119 -13.44 -3.40 2.30
N LEU A 120 -12.67 -2.77 3.18
CA LEU A 120 -12.37 -1.35 3.06
C LEU A 120 -11.16 -1.19 2.13
N ALA A 121 -11.42 -0.71 0.91
CA ALA A 121 -10.39 -0.21 0.02
C ALA A 121 -10.15 1.27 0.34
N GLY A 122 -9.14 1.57 1.14
CA GLY A 122 -8.76 2.95 1.44
C GLY A 122 -8.01 3.57 0.26
N SER A 123 -8.57 4.63 -0.34
CA SER A 123 -7.79 5.63 -1.06
C SER A 123 -7.62 6.83 -0.12
N LEU A 124 -6.41 7.02 0.42
CA LEU A 124 -6.09 8.26 1.14
C LEU A 124 -5.82 9.33 0.08
N GLU A 125 -6.81 10.13 -0.26
CA GLU A 125 -6.56 11.32 -1.08
C GLU A 125 -5.71 12.31 -0.26
N LYS A 126 -4.49 12.55 -0.72
CA LYS A 126 -3.57 13.54 -0.16
C LYS A 126 -4.13 14.95 -0.41
N SER A 127 -4.84 15.51 0.57
CA SER A 127 -5.28 16.91 0.51
C SER A 127 -4.08 17.86 0.38
N PRO A 128 -4.05 18.78 -0.60
CA PRO A 128 -3.04 19.83 -0.66
C PRO A 128 -3.35 20.86 0.42
N SER A 129 -2.67 20.77 1.56
CA SER A 129 -2.63 21.87 2.54
C SER A 129 -1.65 22.94 2.06
N GLU A 130 -1.98 23.64 0.99
CA GLU A 130 -1.28 24.87 0.64
C GLU A 130 -1.69 25.99 1.61
N ARG A 131 -0.75 26.33 2.49
CA ARG A 131 -0.81 27.52 3.32
C ARG A 131 -0.87 28.75 2.42
N ARG A 132 -2.05 29.36 2.31
CA ARG A 132 -2.20 30.75 1.89
C ARG A 132 -1.69 31.65 3.02
N CYS A 133 -0.38 31.80 3.13
CA CYS A 133 0.22 32.86 3.93
C CYS A 133 -0.01 34.18 3.17
N SER A 134 -1.16 34.80 3.43
CA SER A 134 -1.51 36.10 2.86
C SER A 134 -0.61 37.16 3.49
N ARG A 135 0.37 37.60 2.71
CA ARG A 135 1.29 38.69 3.03
C ARG A 135 0.48 39.99 3.10
N SER A 136 0.13 40.41 4.32
CA SER A 136 -0.34 41.77 4.61
C SER A 136 0.72 42.77 4.12
N ARG A 137 0.42 43.52 3.06
CA ARG A 137 1.14 44.76 2.72
C ARG A 137 0.22 45.91 3.08
N SER A 138 0.48 46.50 4.24
CA SER A 138 0.14 47.88 4.55
C SER A 138 1.09 48.80 3.78
N HIS A 139 0.57 49.70 2.94
CA HIS A 139 1.19 50.96 2.51
C HIS A 139 0.07 51.84 1.93
N THR A 140 -0.45 52.79 2.71
CA THR A 140 -0.12 54.23 2.67
C THR A 140 -0.44 54.89 1.34
N LEU A 141 -1.53 55.65 1.30
CA LEU A 141 -1.63 57.00 0.73
C LEU A 141 -2.59 57.81 1.60
#